data_AF-A0AAW0XZA9-F1
#
_entry.id   AF-A0AAW0XZA9-F1
#
_cell.length_a   1.000
_cell.length_b   1.000
_cell.length_c   1.000
_cell.angle_alpha   90.00
_cell.angle_beta   90.00
_cell.angle_gamma   90.00
#
_symmetry.space_group_name_H-M   'P 1'
#
loop_
_entity.id
_entity.type
_entity.pdbx_description
1 polymer ?
#
loop_
_entity_poly.entity_id
_entity_poly.type
_entity_poly.pdbx_seq_one_letter_code
_entity_poly.pdbx_strand_id
1 'polypeptide(L)'
;MDREYNIYICSFHCSNRLLYIQAVRSGIDYGALALVHARPTNIKCLCVVQNTAVRAMLGAPRWANAVSLNLEAQLQPLEDRIQLVAAKRIAKYLRLPGAEKLMRDLRVY
;
A
#
# COMPACT_ATOMS: atom_id res chain seq x y z
N MET A 1 -9.64 -13.84 32.64
CA MET A 1 -10.54 -13.82 31.47
C MET A 1 -9.91 -13.09 30.27
N ASP A 2 -8.63 -12.75 30.33
CA ASP A 2 -8.00 -11.84 29.34
C ASP A 2 -7.40 -12.54 28.12
N ARG A 3 -7.13 -13.86 28.19
CA ARG A 3 -6.48 -14.59 27.09
C ARG A 3 -7.41 -14.83 25.90
N GLU A 4 -8.67 -15.19 26.14
CA GLU A 4 -9.64 -15.43 25.06
C GLU A 4 -9.98 -14.14 24.33
N TYR A 5 -10.23 -13.04 25.06
CA TYR A 5 -10.47 -11.71 24.46
C TYR A 5 -9.30 -11.25 23.58
N ASN A 6 -8.05 -11.48 24.01
CA ASN A 6 -6.87 -11.13 23.21
C ASN A 6 -6.77 -11.98 21.93
N ILE A 7 -7.14 -13.26 21.99
CA ILE A 7 -7.18 -14.15 20.81
C ILE A 7 -8.26 -13.71 19.82
N TYR A 8 -9.46 -13.33 20.31
CA TYR A 8 -10.54 -12.84 19.44
C TYR A 8 -10.20 -11.49 18.80
N ILE A 9 -9.63 -10.55 19.56
CA ILE A 9 -9.17 -9.25 19.04
C ILE A 9 -8.08 -9.45 17.99
N CYS A 10 -7.08 -10.31 18.28
CA CYS A 10 -6.02 -10.62 17.35
C CYS A 10 -6.55 -11.32 16.08
N SER A 11 -7.54 -12.21 16.20
CA SER A 11 -8.17 -12.89 15.06
C SER A 11 -8.98 -11.93 14.18
N PHE A 12 -9.69 -10.97 14.78
CA PHE A 12 -10.46 -9.96 14.06
C PHE A 12 -9.55 -8.92 13.38
N HIS A 13 -8.49 -8.47 14.07
CA HIS A 13 -7.45 -7.61 13.49
C HIS A 13 -6.76 -8.29 12.31
N CYS A 14 -6.39 -9.56 12.45
CA CYS A 14 -5.73 -10.32 11.40
C CYS A 14 -6.61 -10.49 10.15
N SER A 15 -7.91 -10.76 10.34
CA SER A 15 -8.88 -10.91 9.24
C SER A 15 -9.08 -9.60 8.46
N ASN A 16 -9.27 -8.47 9.15
CA ASN A 16 -9.44 -7.17 8.48
C ASN A 16 -8.15 -6.72 7.76
N ARG A 17 -6.99 -7.00 8.36
CA ARG A 17 -5.69 -6.74 7.74
C ARG A 17 -5.50 -7.56 6.47
N LEU A 18 -5.85 -8.84 6.49
CA LEU A 18 -5.78 -9.71 5.30
C LEU A 18 -6.66 -9.18 4.17
N LEU A 19 -7.91 -8.81 4.47
CA LEU A 19 -8.83 -8.24 3.48
C LEU A 19 -8.30 -6.94 2.89
N TYR A 20 -7.75 -6.05 3.72
CA TYR A 20 -7.15 -4.81 3.25
C TYR A 20 -5.94 -5.04 2.34
N ILE A 21 -5.05 -5.96 2.72
CA ILE A 21 -3.87 -6.30 1.91
C ILE A 21 -4.30 -6.92 0.58
N GLN A 22 -5.28 -7.84 0.61
CA GLN A 22 -5.71 -8.55 -0.58
C GLN A 22 -6.51 -7.67 -1.55
N ALA A 23 -7.38 -6.79 -1.08
CA ALA A 23 -8.24 -5.98 -1.94
C ALA A 23 -7.64 -4.61 -2.27
N VAL A 24 -7.25 -3.86 -1.23
CA VAL A 24 -6.81 -2.47 -1.40
C VAL A 24 -5.35 -2.41 -1.82
N ARG A 25 -4.48 -3.14 -1.12
CA ARG A 25 -3.03 -3.06 -1.39
C ARG A 25 -2.66 -3.68 -2.73
N SER A 26 -3.33 -4.76 -3.14
CA SER A 26 -3.12 -5.36 -4.46
C SER A 26 -3.52 -4.43 -5.61
N GLY A 27 -4.62 -3.69 -5.48
CA GLY A 27 -5.06 -2.70 -6.47
C GLY A 27 -4.08 -1.54 -6.61
N ILE A 28 -3.56 -1.04 -5.48
CA ILE A 28 -2.51 -0.02 -5.46
C ILE A 28 -1.23 -0.55 -6.11
N ASP A 29 -0.80 -1.77 -5.76
CA ASP A 29 0.39 -2.38 -6.32
C ASP A 29 0.23 -2.61 -7.85
N TYR A 30 -0.97 -2.94 -8.32
CA TYR A 30 -1.30 -3.03 -9.74
C TYR A 30 -1.12 -1.67 -10.44
N GLY A 31 -1.73 -0.62 -9.89
CA GLY A 31 -1.68 0.75 -10.42
C GLY A 31 -0.39 1.51 -10.13
N ALA A 32 0.60 0.91 -9.45
CA ALA A 32 1.78 1.61 -8.95
C ALA A 32 2.55 2.41 -10.02
N LEU A 33 2.68 1.89 -11.24
CA LEU A 33 3.37 2.60 -12.33
C LEU A 33 2.64 3.89 -12.75
N ALA A 34 1.31 3.84 -12.83
CA ALA A 34 0.51 5.03 -13.13
C ALA A 34 0.52 6.02 -11.96
N LEU A 35 0.51 5.49 -10.73
CA LEU A 35 0.53 6.30 -9.50
C LEU A 35 1.86 7.02 -9.29
N VAL A 36 2.98 6.51 -9.82
CA VAL A 36 4.27 7.24 -9.79
C VAL A 36 4.20 8.56 -10.54
N HIS A 37 3.39 8.65 -11.60
CA HIS A 37 3.20 9.88 -12.37
C HIS A 37 2.01 10.71 -11.87
N ALA A 38 1.30 10.24 -10.83
CA ALA A 38 0.16 10.97 -10.29
C ALA A 38 0.61 12.25 -9.58
N ARG A 39 -0.26 13.27 -9.59
CA ARG A 39 -0.02 14.50 -8.84
C ARG A 39 0.16 14.19 -7.35
N PRO A 40 1.09 14.87 -6.65
CA PRO A 40 1.35 14.63 -5.23
C PRO A 40 0.11 14.88 -4.36
N THR A 41 -0.81 15.74 -4.81
CA THR A 41 -2.11 15.97 -4.16
C THR A 41 -2.96 14.69 -4.08
N ASN A 42 -2.96 13.89 -5.15
CA ASN A 42 -3.74 12.66 -5.22
C ASN A 42 -3.14 11.58 -4.33
N ILE A 43 -1.81 11.49 -4.28
CA ILE A 43 -1.07 10.58 -3.37
C ILE A 43 -1.38 10.95 -1.92
N LYS A 44 -1.38 12.24 -1.57
CA LYS A 44 -1.77 12.70 -0.23
C LYS A 44 -3.20 12.30 0.14
N CYS A 45 -4.17 12.46 -0.77
CA CYS A 45 -5.54 11.99 -0.55
C CYS A 45 -5.59 10.47 -0.31
N LEU A 46 -4.89 9.69 -1.11
CA LEU A 46 -4.79 8.24 -0.93
C LEU A 46 -4.16 7.86 0.42
N CYS A 47 -3.14 8.59 0.88
CA CYS A 47 -2.55 8.40 2.21
C CYS A 47 -3.57 8.68 3.33
N VAL A 48 -4.40 9.72 3.20
CA VAL A 48 -5.46 10.03 4.18
C VAL A 48 -6.49 8.90 4.24
N VAL A 49 -6.92 8.39 3.08
CA VAL A 49 -7.86 7.25 3.00
C VAL A 49 -7.24 6.00 3.62
N GLN A 50 -5.98 5.67 3.29
CA GLN A 50 -5.27 4.54 3.90
C GLN A 50 -5.19 4.69 5.42
N ASN A 51 -4.77 5.84 5.93
CA ASN A 51 -4.65 6.05 7.38
C ASN A 51 -6.01 5.92 8.08
N THR A 52 -7.10 6.30 7.42
CA THR A 52 -8.46 6.12 7.95
C THR A 52 -8.86 4.65 7.99
N ALA A 53 -8.56 3.89 6.93
CA ALA A 53 -8.78 2.45 6.90
C ALA A 53 -7.94 1.73 7.97
N VAL A 54 -6.66 2.11 8.15
CA VAL A 54 -5.78 1.53 9.18
C VAL A 54 -6.31 1.80 10.59
N ARG A 55 -6.82 3.00 10.86
CA ARG A 55 -7.47 3.29 12.15
C ARG A 55 -8.70 2.42 12.37
N ALA A 56 -9.54 2.24 11.35
CA ALA A 56 -10.71 1.38 11.44
C ALA A 56 -10.32 -0.09 11.67
N MET A 57 -9.27 -0.58 11.00
CA MET A 57 -8.74 -1.93 11.21
C MET A 57 -8.19 -2.13 12.61
N LEU A 58 -7.45 -1.15 13.13
CA LEU A 58 -6.80 -1.24 14.43
C LEU A 58 -7.73 -0.89 15.61
N GLY A 59 -8.90 -0.31 15.34
CA GLY A 59 -9.74 0.30 16.37
C GLY A 59 -9.10 1.51 17.05
N ALA A 60 -8.18 2.18 16.36
CA ALA A 60 -7.34 3.21 16.94
C ALA A 60 -7.99 4.60 16.93
N PRO A 61 -7.71 5.46 17.93
CA PRO A 61 -8.32 6.77 18.04
C PRO A 61 -7.88 7.73 16.92
N ARG A 62 -8.70 8.74 16.63
CA ARG A 62 -8.45 9.70 15.54
C ARG A 62 -7.14 10.49 15.70
N TRP A 63 -6.72 10.74 16.93
CA TRP A 63 -5.49 11.47 17.26
C TRP A 63 -4.22 10.60 17.20
N ALA A 64 -4.35 9.28 17.01
CA ALA A 64 -3.20 8.40 16.87
C ALA A 64 -2.36 8.81 15.65
N ASN A 65 -1.04 8.86 15.86
CA ASN A 65 -0.08 9.22 14.84
C ASN A 65 -0.09 8.17 13.71
N ALA A 66 -0.08 8.62 12.46
CA ALA A 66 -0.03 7.73 11.30
C ALA A 66 1.20 6.81 11.31
N VAL A 67 2.34 7.29 11.82
CA VAL A 67 3.57 6.49 11.88
C VAL A 67 3.42 5.31 12.86
N SER A 68 2.86 5.55 14.04
CA SER A 68 2.65 4.46 15.02
C SER A 68 1.60 3.47 14.52
N LEU A 69 0.54 3.95 13.86
CA LEU A 69 -0.49 3.11 13.25
C LEU A 69 0.09 2.20 12.16
N ASN A 70 0.96 2.74 11.31
CA ASN A 70 1.60 1.96 10.25
C ASN A 70 2.58 0.92 10.83
N LEU A 71 3.30 1.27 11.91
CA LEU A 71 4.18 0.34 12.62
C LEU A 71 3.38 -0.83 13.21
N GLU A 72 2.28 -0.53 13.90
CA GLU A 72 1.39 -1.50 14.54
C GLU A 72 0.69 -2.40 13.51
N ALA A 73 0.21 -1.82 12.41
CA ALA A 73 -0.37 -2.57 11.29
C ALA A 73 0.68 -3.32 10.44
N GLN A 74 1.98 -3.09 10.68
CA GLN A 74 3.09 -3.58 9.86
C GLN A 74 2.90 -3.23 8.37
N LEU A 75 2.49 -1.99 8.10
CA LEU A 75 2.27 -1.47 6.75
C LEU A 75 3.33 -0.43 6.41
N GLN A 76 3.86 -0.49 5.19
CA GLN A 76 4.73 0.56 4.67
C GLN A 76 3.91 1.81 4.31
N PRO A 77 4.50 3.02 4.47
CA PRO A 77 3.96 4.23 3.88
C PRO A 77 3.61 4.03 2.40
N LEU A 78 2.50 4.63 1.97
CA LEU A 78 1.97 4.39 0.63
C LEU A 78 2.93 4.84 -0.47
N GLU A 79 3.53 6.02 -0.29
CA GLU A 79 4.42 6.63 -1.27
C GLU A 79 5.68 5.77 -1.49
N ASP A 80 6.34 5.38 -0.41
CA ASP A 80 7.51 4.49 -0.46
C ASP A 80 7.17 3.16 -1.14
N ARG A 81 5.98 2.61 -0.87
CA ARG A 81 5.53 1.37 -1.49
C ARG A 81 5.33 1.52 -2.99
N ILE A 82 4.66 2.59 -3.42
CA ILE A 82 4.40 2.86 -4.84
C ILE A 82 5.74 2.98 -5.58
N GLN A 83 6.68 3.77 -5.04
CA GLN A 83 8.01 3.93 -5.63
C GLN A 83 8.77 2.60 -5.69
N LEU A 84 8.76 1.81 -4.61
CA LEU A 84 9.44 0.53 -4.55
C LEU A 84 8.85 -0.49 -5.54
N VAL A 85 7.52 -0.58 -5.65
CA VAL A 85 6.86 -1.51 -6.60
C VAL A 85 7.12 -1.08 -8.03
N ALA A 86 7.01 0.22 -8.33
CA ALA A 86 7.29 0.75 -9.65
C ALA A 86 8.76 0.51 -10.04
N ALA A 87 9.72 0.83 -9.17
CA ALA A 87 11.14 0.59 -9.39
C ALA A 87 11.44 -0.90 -9.64
N LYS A 88 10.85 -1.80 -8.85
CA LYS A 88 10.98 -3.26 -9.06
C LYS A 88 10.44 -3.69 -10.42
N ARG A 89 9.29 -3.15 -10.85
CA ARG A 89 8.71 -3.45 -12.17
C ARG A 89 9.58 -2.92 -13.30
N ILE A 90 10.04 -1.67 -13.21
CA ILE A 90 10.95 -1.06 -14.19
C ILE A 90 12.25 -1.86 -14.30
N ALA A 91 12.86 -2.22 -13.18
CA ALA A 91 14.06 -3.07 -13.15
C ALA A 91 13.83 -4.44 -13.78
N LYS A 92 12.64 -5.03 -13.62
CA LYS A 92 12.27 -6.28 -14.29
C LYS A 92 12.16 -6.08 -15.81
N TYR A 93 11.51 -5.01 -16.28
CA TYR A 93 11.40 -4.72 -17.71
C TYR A 93 12.76 -4.46 -18.36
N LEU A 94 13.66 -3.76 -17.68
CA LEU A 94 15.04 -3.51 -18.13
C LEU A 94 15.86 -4.79 -18.38
N ARG A 95 15.58 -5.85 -17.61
CA ARG A 95 16.31 -7.12 -17.69
C ARG A 95 15.80 -8.07 -18.78
N LEU A 96 14.67 -7.78 -19.43
CA LEU A 96 14.11 -8.65 -20.45
C LEU A 96 14.82 -8.46 -21.80
N PRO A 97 15.26 -9.54 -22.48
CA PRO A 97 15.81 -9.42 -23.84
C PRO A 97 14.69 -8.91 -24.77
N GLY A 98 14.88 -7.72 -25.35
CA GLY A 98 13.86 -7.03 -26.17
C GLY A 98 13.24 -5.76 -25.55
N ALA A 99 13.71 -5.34 -24.36
CA ALA A 99 13.24 -4.15 -23.65
C ALA A 99 13.29 -2.85 -24.48
N GLU A 100 14.21 -2.74 -25.45
CA GLU A 100 14.34 -1.56 -26.31
C GLU A 100 13.11 -1.26 -27.19
N LYS A 101 12.30 -2.28 -27.53
CA LYS A 101 11.05 -2.06 -28.29
C LYS A 101 9.96 -1.50 -27.37
N LEU A 102 9.80 -2.10 -26.19
CA LEU A 102 8.82 -1.66 -25.19
C LEU A 102 9.09 -0.25 -24.66
N MET A 103 10.36 0.14 -24.50
CA MET A 103 10.71 1.51 -24.11
C MET A 103 10.41 2.55 -25.19
N ARG A 104 10.51 2.17 -26.47
CA ARG A 104 10.14 3.05 -27.59
C ARG A 104 8.64 3.28 -27.61
N ASP A 105 7.84 2.23 -27.37
CA ASP A 105 6.37 2.33 -27.32
C ASP A 105 5.88 3.12 -26.10
N LEU A 106 6.56 3.01 -24.94
CA LEU A 106 6.21 3.79 -23.74
C LEU A 106 6.52 5.29 -23.86
N ARG A 107 7.43 5.69 -24.76
CA ARG A 107 7.82 7.09 -24.97
C ARG A 107 6.80 7.88 -25.81
N VAL A 108 5.78 7.21 -26.35
CA VAL A 108 4.74 7.81 -27.22
C VAL A 108 3.53 8.33 -26.43
N TYR A 109 3.48 8.12 -25.11
CA TYR A 109 2.41 8.63 -24.22
C TYR A 109 2.90 9.71 -23.27
#